data_AF-A0A6P9EG22-F1
#
_entry.id   AF-A0A6P9EG22-F1
#
_cell.length_a   1.000
_cell.length_b   1.000
_cell.length_c   1.000
_cell.angle_alpha   90.00
_cell.angle_beta   90.00
_cell.angle_gamma   90.00
#
_symmetry.space_group_name_H-M   'P 1'
#
loop_
_entity.id
_entity.type
_entity.pdbx_description
1 polymer ?
#
loop_
_entity_poly.entity_id
_entity_poly.type
_entity_poly.pdbx_seq_one_letter_code
_entity_poly.pdbx_strand_id
1 'polypeptide(L)'
;MDKAWMHIEDRLHSNSYGEGVRQFMAMAQAHSPGSDRIRCPCKRCRNRAFHTLSLVEDHLFIIGIDPTYTEWIFHGEDDPFLDATFSDEEGDDASASNDYIDDVDDMLDDIRVGSFMDDSATNQGNANTNDEPPTYNTSTNLTFEELVADARRPLYPSCATFSKLSFIVKLLHIKTLGGWTVKSFDMVIKLLQAAFPNALFPDSFNDARRLERGLGFSYKKIHACPNDCALFWKENAEFNECPKCNASRWISSTSNHQRIPQKVLRYFPLKPRLQKLFMSKKTAQAMRWHLEEHVQDPTCMRHPADSSIWKEFDSKHGWFSQDPRNVRLGLASDGFNPFNNMSKLYSIWPVLLVPYNLPPWLCMKDPYTMLSLLIPGPKAPGNDIDVYLRPLVDELKELWEEGIHTYDAYTGQIFR
;
A
#
# COMPACT_ATOMS: atom_id res chain seq x y z
N MET A 1 32.75 22.63 15.41
CA MET A 1 33.18 23.85 14.68
C MET A 1 32.19 24.97 14.99
N ASP A 2 32.58 26.25 14.94
CA ASP A 2 31.60 27.36 15.03
C ASP A 2 30.70 27.34 13.78
N LYS A 3 29.38 27.38 13.98
CA LYS A 3 28.35 27.29 12.93
C LYS A 3 27.57 28.59 12.76
N ALA A 4 27.87 29.62 13.57
CA ALA A 4 27.18 30.91 13.48
C ALA A 4 27.33 31.57 12.10
N TRP A 5 28.44 31.28 11.40
CA TRP A 5 28.68 31.76 10.04
C TRP A 5 27.58 31.34 9.04
N MET A 6 26.90 30.20 9.26
CA MET A 6 25.85 29.70 8.37
C MET A 6 24.65 30.67 8.25
N HIS A 7 24.50 31.58 9.21
CA HIS A 7 23.41 32.56 9.26
C HIS A 7 23.82 33.96 8.77
N ILE A 8 25.07 34.16 8.34
CA ILE A 8 25.52 35.47 7.83
C ILE A 8 24.95 35.71 6.43
N GLU A 9 24.26 36.84 6.25
CA GLU A 9 23.61 37.19 4.98
C GLU A 9 24.61 37.67 3.91
N ASP A 10 25.63 38.45 4.31
CA ASP A 10 26.71 38.89 3.42
C ASP A 10 27.76 37.80 3.25
N ARG A 11 27.59 36.98 2.22
CA ARG A 11 28.45 35.82 1.95
C ARG A 11 29.72 36.16 1.19
N LEU A 12 29.76 37.28 0.47
CA LEU A 12 30.83 37.60 -0.47
C LEU A 12 31.91 38.50 0.13
N HIS A 13 31.54 39.38 1.07
CA HIS A 13 32.49 40.32 1.68
C HIS A 13 32.76 40.03 3.16
N SER A 14 31.99 39.12 3.77
CA SER A 14 32.23 38.72 5.15
C SER A 14 33.39 37.74 5.28
N ASN A 15 34.45 38.19 5.94
CA ASN A 15 35.58 37.34 6.29
C ASN A 15 35.17 36.15 7.17
N SER A 16 34.18 36.31 8.05
CA SER A 16 33.72 35.22 8.93
C SER A 16 32.89 34.18 8.17
N TYR A 17 32.12 34.58 7.14
CA TYR A 17 31.44 33.62 6.27
C TYR A 17 32.46 32.82 5.44
N GLY A 18 33.41 33.50 4.80
CA GLY A 18 34.43 32.85 3.99
C GLY A 18 35.29 31.89 4.79
N GLU A 19 35.68 32.27 6.00
CA GLU A 19 36.44 31.41 6.91
C GLU A 19 35.64 30.19 7.35
N GLY A 20 34.34 30.35 7.64
CA GLY A 20 33.44 29.24 7.98
C GLY A 20 33.28 28.22 6.84
N VAL A 21 33.09 28.69 5.61
CA VAL A 21 33.05 27.83 4.41
C VAL A 21 34.37 27.08 4.23
N ARG A 22 35.51 27.77 4.38
CA ARG A 22 36.83 27.16 4.24
C ARG A 22 37.05 26.03 5.25
N GLN A 23 36.67 26.25 6.51
CA GLN A 23 36.80 25.23 7.55
C GLN A 23 35.87 24.04 7.30
N PHE A 24 34.62 24.30 6.89
CA PHE A 24 33.67 23.24 6.51
C PHE A 24 34.20 22.38 5.35
N MET A 25 34.72 23.00 4.29
CA MET A 25 35.25 22.30 3.12
C MET A 25 36.46 21.43 3.46
N ALA A 26 37.35 21.91 4.35
CA ALA A 26 38.49 21.12 4.84
C ALA A 26 38.05 19.88 5.62
N MET A 27 37.04 20.01 6.48
CA MET A 27 36.46 18.88 7.22
C MET A 27 35.80 17.86 6.29
N ALA A 28 34.97 18.33 5.36
CA ALA A 28 34.30 17.49 4.37
C ALA A 28 35.30 16.70 3.50
N GLN A 29 36.41 17.34 3.11
CA GLN A 29 37.47 16.68 2.33
C GLN A 29 38.24 15.64 3.15
N ALA A 30 38.53 15.93 4.42
CA ALA A 30 39.20 14.98 5.31
C ALA A 30 38.34 13.73 5.59
N HIS A 31 37.01 13.88 5.62
CA HIS A 31 36.07 12.78 5.83
C HIS A 31 35.97 11.81 4.63
N SER A 32 36.29 12.25 3.41
CA SER A 32 36.21 11.41 2.20
C SER A 32 37.54 11.37 1.43
N PRO A 33 38.60 10.77 2.01
CA PRO A 33 39.90 10.72 1.35
C PRO A 33 39.83 9.91 0.05
N GLY A 34 40.20 10.54 -1.07
CA GLY A 34 40.25 9.91 -2.40
C GLY A 34 39.02 10.14 -3.29
N SER A 35 37.95 10.77 -2.78
CA SER A 35 36.82 11.21 -3.60
C SER A 35 36.99 12.67 -4.02
N ASP A 36 36.81 12.97 -5.30
CA ASP A 36 36.79 14.34 -5.83
C ASP A 36 35.40 14.99 -5.69
N ARG A 37 34.40 14.24 -5.21
CA ARG A 37 33.01 14.66 -5.09
C ARG A 37 32.44 14.42 -3.69
N ILE A 38 31.71 15.42 -3.18
CA ILE A 38 31.01 15.37 -1.90
C ILE A 38 29.53 15.75 -2.08
N ARG A 39 28.70 15.48 -1.07
CA ARG A 39 27.31 15.96 -1.05
C ARG A 39 27.31 17.49 -0.94
N CYS A 40 26.37 18.15 -1.61
CA CYS A 40 26.28 19.60 -1.57
C CYS A 40 25.20 20.07 -0.57
N PRO A 41 25.57 20.73 0.54
CA PRO A 41 24.63 21.16 1.58
C PRO A 41 23.98 22.52 1.29
N CYS A 42 24.10 23.07 0.07
CA CYS A 42 23.50 24.36 -0.23
C CYS A 42 21.95 24.29 -0.21
N LYS A 43 21.28 25.42 -0.01
CA LYS A 43 19.81 25.52 0.08
C LYS A 43 19.06 24.86 -1.09
N ARG A 44 19.70 24.80 -2.26
CA ARG A 44 19.17 24.16 -3.47
C ARG A 44 19.38 22.65 -3.49
N CYS A 45 20.57 22.17 -3.15
CA CYS A 45 20.95 20.77 -3.29
C CYS A 45 20.58 19.93 -2.06
N ARG A 46 20.56 20.52 -0.86
CA ARG A 46 20.14 19.91 0.41
C ARG A 46 20.68 18.48 0.63
N ASN A 47 21.98 18.29 0.39
CA ASN A 47 22.69 17.01 0.51
C ASN A 47 22.24 15.88 -0.45
N ARG A 48 21.38 16.16 -1.44
CA ARG A 48 20.84 15.17 -2.40
C ARG A 48 21.72 14.95 -3.62
N ALA A 49 22.59 15.91 -3.95
CA ALA A 49 23.44 15.86 -5.14
C ALA A 49 24.92 15.80 -4.76
N PHE A 50 25.69 15.00 -5.50
CA PHE A 50 27.15 14.93 -5.41
C PHE A 50 27.79 15.87 -6.43
N HIS A 51 28.65 16.76 -5.97
CA HIS A 51 29.36 17.74 -6.80
C HIS A 51 30.84 17.77 -6.45
N THR A 52 31.66 18.29 -7.35
CA THR A 52 33.09 18.49 -7.08
C THR A 52 33.28 19.52 -5.96
N LEU A 53 34.39 19.44 -5.23
CA LEU A 53 34.68 20.36 -4.12
C LEU A 53 34.55 21.83 -4.54
N SER A 54 35.14 22.20 -5.68
CA SER A 54 35.05 23.55 -6.24
C SER A 54 33.60 23.99 -6.51
N LEU A 55 32.77 23.11 -7.08
CA LEU A 55 31.37 23.45 -7.36
C LEU A 55 30.53 23.54 -6.07
N VAL A 56 30.87 22.76 -5.04
CA VAL A 56 30.22 22.88 -3.73
C VAL A 56 30.59 24.20 -3.08
N GLU A 57 31.85 24.60 -3.11
CA GLU A 57 32.31 25.90 -2.61
C GLU A 57 31.59 27.07 -3.30
N ASP A 58 31.51 27.05 -4.65
CA ASP A 58 30.76 28.05 -5.42
C ASP A 58 29.30 28.12 -4.98
N HIS A 59 28.65 26.96 -4.80
CA HIS A 59 27.28 26.91 -4.30
C HIS A 59 27.15 27.49 -2.89
N LEU A 60 28.14 27.30 -2.01
CA LEU A 60 28.09 27.87 -0.65
C LEU A 60 28.19 29.39 -0.66
N PHE A 61 28.96 30.00 -1.57
CA PHE A 61 29.00 31.45 -1.70
C PHE A 61 27.77 32.02 -2.44
N ILE A 62 27.40 31.44 -3.57
CA ILE A 62 26.33 31.95 -4.45
C ILE A 62 24.94 31.68 -3.83
N ILE A 63 24.68 30.43 -3.45
CA ILE A 63 23.36 29.94 -3.04
C ILE A 63 23.21 29.97 -1.51
N GLY A 64 24.31 29.76 -0.79
CA GLY A 64 24.31 29.66 0.66
C GLY A 64 24.07 28.25 1.16
N ILE A 65 24.67 27.93 2.31
CA ILE A 65 24.42 26.67 3.04
C ILE A 65 22.97 26.61 3.54
N ASP A 66 22.41 25.41 3.62
CA ASP A 66 21.10 25.19 4.25
C ASP A 66 21.20 25.42 5.77
N PRO A 67 20.56 26.48 6.33
CA PRO A 67 20.70 26.81 7.74
C PRO A 67 20.08 25.75 8.66
N THR A 68 19.27 24.83 8.15
CA THR A 68 18.72 23.71 8.94
C THR A 68 19.67 22.52 9.03
N TYR A 69 20.74 22.48 8.22
CA TYR A 69 21.74 21.42 8.25
C TYR A 69 22.82 21.74 9.29
N THR A 70 22.41 21.78 10.55
CA THR A 70 23.26 22.14 11.69
C THR A 70 24.11 20.98 12.19
N GLU A 71 23.78 19.75 11.84
CA GLU A 71 24.58 18.55 12.16
C GLU A 71 25.21 18.03 10.88
N TRP A 72 26.52 18.12 10.77
CA TRP A 72 27.22 17.81 9.53
C TRP A 72 27.54 16.31 9.36
N ILE A 73 26.56 15.45 9.63
CA ILE A 73 26.67 13.98 9.63
C ILE A 73 27.20 13.38 8.32
N PHE A 74 27.01 14.05 7.18
CA PHE A 74 27.54 13.60 5.89
C PHE A 74 28.94 14.11 5.57
N HIS A 75 29.51 14.94 6.44
CA HIS A 75 30.74 15.71 6.19
C HIS A 75 31.72 15.66 7.37
N GLY A 76 31.58 14.67 8.26
CA GLY A 76 32.58 14.35 9.29
C GLY A 76 32.30 14.88 10.70
N GLU A 77 31.09 15.36 11.00
CA GLU A 77 30.65 15.50 12.39
C GLU A 77 29.97 14.22 12.87
N ASP A 78 30.29 13.82 14.10
CA ASP A 78 29.69 12.65 14.76
C ASP A 78 28.19 12.87 14.99
N ASP A 79 27.40 11.81 14.81
CA ASP A 79 25.95 11.83 15.02
C ASP A 79 25.63 11.94 16.52
N PRO A 80 24.96 13.01 17.00
CA PRO A 80 24.62 13.17 18.41
C PRO A 80 23.70 12.07 18.97
N PHE A 81 23.07 11.26 18.11
CA PHE A 81 22.26 10.10 18.52
C PHE A 81 23.09 8.84 18.78
N LEU A 82 24.40 8.84 18.50
CA LEU A 82 25.27 7.69 18.77
C LEU A 82 25.93 7.70 20.16
N ASP A 83 26.00 8.86 20.84
CA ASP A 83 26.85 9.02 22.05
C ASP A 83 26.09 9.43 23.33
N ALA A 84 24.75 9.38 23.33
CA ALA A 84 23.93 9.51 24.52
C ALA A 84 23.19 8.20 24.82
N THR A 85 23.84 7.36 25.63
CA THR A 85 23.22 6.29 26.45
C THR A 85 22.34 5.29 25.69
N PHE A 86 22.96 4.44 24.87
CA PHE A 86 22.54 3.03 24.81
C PHE A 86 23.18 2.31 26.00
N SER A 87 22.61 2.50 27.19
CA SER A 87 22.67 1.45 28.20
C SER A 87 21.87 0.29 27.62
N ASP A 88 22.58 -0.82 27.36
CA ASP A 88 22.14 -2.06 26.72
C ASP A 88 20.99 -2.82 27.41
N GLU A 89 20.09 -2.14 28.12
CA GLU A 89 18.94 -2.77 28.77
C GLU A 89 17.73 -1.82 28.75
N GLU A 90 17.07 -1.72 27.59
CA GLU A 90 15.60 -1.68 27.52
C GLU A 90 15.13 -1.98 26.08
N GLY A 91 14.84 -3.27 25.86
CA GLY A 91 13.83 -3.69 24.87
C GLY A 91 14.24 -3.57 23.41
N ASP A 92 15.31 -4.26 23.03
CA ASP A 92 15.38 -4.86 21.69
C ASP A 92 14.20 -5.83 21.60
N ASP A 93 13.04 -5.33 21.19
CA ASP A 93 11.95 -6.18 20.78
C ASP A 93 12.18 -6.66 19.34
N ALA A 94 13.34 -7.31 19.16
CA ALA A 94 13.53 -8.37 18.20
C ALA A 94 12.58 -9.57 18.47
N SER A 95 11.72 -9.51 19.50
CA SER A 95 10.57 -10.41 19.71
C SER A 95 9.24 -9.90 19.11
N ALA A 96 9.21 -8.73 18.45
CA ALA A 96 8.14 -8.40 17.50
C ALA A 96 8.15 -9.34 16.26
N SER A 97 9.07 -10.31 16.20
CA SER A 97 9.18 -11.29 15.14
C SER A 97 8.54 -12.66 15.42
N ASN A 98 7.89 -12.85 16.57
CA ASN A 98 7.02 -14.03 16.81
C ASN A 98 5.52 -13.74 16.72
N ASP A 99 5.11 -12.49 16.46
CA ASP A 99 3.70 -12.13 16.24
C ASP A 99 3.40 -11.85 14.75
N TYR A 100 4.35 -12.14 13.86
CA TYR A 100 4.02 -12.37 12.45
C TYR A 100 3.22 -13.66 12.38
N ILE A 101 1.90 -13.50 12.34
CA ILE A 101 0.91 -14.44 11.80
C ILE A 101 1.61 -15.39 10.79
N ASP A 102 2.01 -16.57 11.29
CA ASP A 102 2.59 -17.69 10.51
C ASP A 102 1.48 -18.51 9.86
N ASP A 103 0.26 -17.99 9.88
CA ASP A 103 -0.96 -18.48 9.28
C ASP A 103 -1.01 -18.21 7.76
N VAL A 104 0.15 -18.18 7.08
CA VAL A 104 0.18 -18.13 5.60
C VAL A 104 -0.45 -19.39 5.02
N ASP A 105 -0.23 -20.55 5.66
CA ASP A 105 -0.83 -21.81 5.23
C ASP A 105 -2.33 -21.86 5.54
N ASP A 106 -2.77 -21.34 6.69
CA ASP A 106 -4.20 -21.17 7.02
C ASP A 106 -4.87 -20.19 6.04
N MET A 107 -4.21 -19.07 5.70
CA MET A 107 -4.68 -18.13 4.68
C MET A 107 -4.78 -18.78 3.29
N LEU A 108 -3.90 -19.73 2.96
CA LEU A 108 -4.00 -20.50 1.73
C LEU A 108 -5.15 -21.52 1.76
N ASP A 109 -5.44 -22.13 2.91
CA ASP A 109 -6.61 -22.98 3.09
C ASP A 109 -7.89 -22.15 2.98
N ASP A 110 -7.87 -20.93 3.52
CA ASP A 110 -8.93 -19.95 3.39
C ASP A 110 -9.19 -19.62 1.90
N ILE A 111 -8.19 -19.20 1.14
CA ILE A 111 -8.42 -18.87 -0.29
C ILE A 111 -8.89 -20.13 -1.07
N ARG A 112 -8.41 -21.32 -0.71
CA ARG A 112 -8.85 -22.60 -1.30
C ARG A 112 -10.33 -22.86 -1.07
N VAL A 113 -10.82 -22.75 0.16
CA VAL A 113 -12.24 -22.93 0.47
C VAL A 113 -13.12 -21.89 -0.27
N GLY A 114 -12.64 -20.66 -0.43
CA GLY A 114 -13.33 -19.60 -1.16
C GLY A 114 -13.45 -19.85 -2.67
N SER A 115 -12.36 -20.32 -3.31
CA SER A 115 -12.33 -20.59 -4.75
C SER A 115 -13.23 -21.75 -5.19
N PHE A 116 -13.39 -22.79 -4.36
CA PHE A 116 -14.28 -23.92 -4.67
C PHE A 116 -15.78 -23.59 -4.60
N MET A 117 -16.15 -22.51 -3.91
CA MET A 117 -17.55 -22.11 -3.75
C MET A 117 -18.04 -21.29 -4.95
N ASP A 118 -17.14 -20.59 -5.66
CA ASP A 118 -17.45 -19.79 -6.87
C ASP A 118 -17.75 -20.68 -8.10
N ASP A 119 -17.06 -21.83 -8.22
CA ASP A 119 -17.31 -22.81 -9.29
C ASP A 119 -18.66 -23.53 -9.17
N SER A 120 -19.29 -23.49 -7.99
CA SER A 120 -20.63 -24.08 -7.78
C SER A 120 -21.78 -23.11 -8.09
N ALA A 121 -21.51 -21.81 -8.27
CA ALA A 121 -22.55 -20.77 -8.31
C ALA A 121 -22.63 -19.93 -9.61
N THR A 122 -21.64 -19.97 -10.51
CA THR A 122 -21.70 -19.18 -11.77
C THR A 122 -21.31 -19.97 -13.00
N ASN A 123 -22.17 -20.90 -13.42
CA ASN A 123 -22.22 -21.33 -14.81
C ASN A 123 -23.13 -20.38 -15.62
N GLN A 124 -22.71 -19.12 -15.77
CA GLN A 124 -23.13 -18.16 -16.81
C GLN A 124 -22.50 -16.78 -16.59
N GLY A 125 -21.65 -16.33 -17.51
CA GLY A 125 -21.28 -14.90 -17.59
C GLY A 125 -19.90 -14.56 -18.16
N ASN A 126 -19.72 -14.75 -19.47
CA ASN A 126 -18.72 -14.15 -20.37
C ASN A 126 -17.36 -13.70 -19.80
N ALA A 127 -16.34 -14.50 -20.12
CA ALA A 127 -14.96 -14.05 -20.24
C ALA A 127 -14.83 -12.99 -21.34
N ASN A 128 -14.75 -11.71 -20.97
CA ASN A 128 -14.23 -10.68 -21.86
C ASN A 128 -12.71 -10.64 -21.72
N THR A 129 -12.05 -11.36 -22.62
CA THR A 129 -10.64 -11.16 -22.98
C THR A 129 -10.51 -9.84 -23.76
N ASN A 130 -9.30 -9.26 -23.70
CA ASN A 130 -8.78 -8.14 -24.49
C ASN A 130 -8.77 -6.77 -23.79
N ASP A 131 -7.67 -6.51 -23.06
CA ASP A 131 -6.84 -5.30 -23.26
C ASP A 131 -5.64 -5.32 -22.28
N GLU A 132 -4.71 -6.26 -22.51
CA GLU A 132 -3.31 -6.07 -22.07
C GLU A 132 -2.44 -5.88 -23.33
N PRO A 133 -1.55 -4.86 -23.37
CA PRO A 133 -0.53 -4.80 -24.40
C PRO A 133 0.46 -5.97 -24.20
N PRO A 134 1.00 -6.56 -25.28
CA PRO A 134 1.68 -7.83 -25.20
C PRO A 134 3.05 -7.66 -24.53
N THR A 135 3.20 -8.21 -23.33
CA THR A 135 4.53 -8.54 -22.80
C THR A 135 4.60 -10.04 -22.63
N TYR A 136 5.22 -10.67 -23.64
CA TYR A 136 5.77 -12.03 -23.68
C TYR A 136 4.88 -13.18 -23.16
N ASN A 137 4.39 -13.97 -24.12
CA ASN A 137 3.86 -15.31 -23.93
C ASN A 137 4.81 -16.18 -23.09
N THR A 138 4.33 -16.65 -21.93
CA THR A 138 4.37 -18.07 -21.61
C THR A 138 3.12 -18.44 -20.83
N SER A 139 2.28 -19.24 -21.47
CA SER A 139 1.10 -19.88 -20.91
C SER A 139 1.49 -20.91 -19.86
N THR A 140 1.20 -20.61 -18.60
CA THR A 140 0.87 -21.63 -17.61
C THR A 140 -0.41 -21.17 -16.92
N ASN A 141 -1.56 -21.53 -17.50
CA ASN A 141 -2.85 -21.46 -16.80
C ASN A 141 -2.84 -22.54 -15.71
N LEU A 142 -2.08 -22.29 -14.64
CA LEU A 142 -2.16 -23.10 -13.43
C LEU A 142 -3.54 -22.87 -12.84
N THR A 143 -4.23 -23.96 -12.53
CA THR A 143 -5.46 -23.94 -11.75
C THR A 143 -5.19 -23.30 -10.38
N PHE A 144 -6.24 -22.75 -9.75
CA PHE A 144 -6.10 -22.15 -8.42
C PHE A 144 -5.47 -23.13 -7.40
N GLU A 145 -5.83 -24.42 -7.50
CA GLU A 145 -5.24 -25.48 -6.69
C GLU A 145 -3.74 -25.66 -6.92
N GLU A 146 -3.28 -25.62 -8.17
CA GLU A 146 -1.85 -25.70 -8.50
C GLU A 146 -1.08 -24.48 -7.97
N LEU A 147 -1.70 -23.29 -7.97
CA LEU A 147 -1.10 -22.08 -7.37
C LEU A 147 -0.97 -22.20 -5.85
N VAL A 148 -1.99 -22.74 -5.16
CA VAL A 148 -1.92 -23.00 -3.71
C VAL A 148 -0.88 -24.06 -3.40
N ALA A 149 -0.86 -25.16 -4.17
CA ALA A 149 0.13 -26.21 -4.00
C ALA A 149 1.56 -25.70 -4.20
N ASP A 150 1.81 -24.87 -5.22
CA ASP A 150 3.11 -24.25 -5.45
C ASP A 150 3.49 -23.24 -4.36
N ALA A 151 2.52 -22.47 -3.86
CA ALA A 151 2.71 -21.51 -2.77
C ALA A 151 3.16 -22.18 -1.46
N ARG A 152 2.66 -23.38 -1.16
CA ARG A 152 2.99 -24.18 0.04
C ARG A 152 4.34 -24.89 -0.02
N ARG A 153 4.97 -24.97 -1.19
CA ARG A 153 6.25 -25.68 -1.30
C ARG A 153 7.26 -25.07 -0.35
N PRO A 154 8.03 -25.87 0.41
CA PRO A 154 9.18 -25.38 1.15
C PRO A 154 10.09 -24.56 0.24
N LEU A 155 10.64 -23.46 0.74
CA LEU A 155 11.51 -22.59 -0.05
C LEU A 155 12.66 -23.38 -0.68
N TYR A 156 13.20 -24.37 0.01
CA TYR A 156 14.12 -25.39 -0.49
C TYR A 156 13.83 -26.71 0.27
N PRO A 157 14.28 -27.89 -0.21
CA PRO A 157 13.79 -29.19 0.28
C PRO A 157 13.82 -29.45 1.79
N SER A 158 14.73 -28.82 2.53
CA SER A 158 14.87 -28.96 4.00
C SER A 158 14.45 -27.71 4.78
N CYS A 159 13.82 -26.73 4.13
CA CYS A 159 13.38 -25.51 4.79
C CYS A 159 12.08 -25.75 5.58
N ALA A 160 12.19 -25.86 6.90
CA ALA A 160 11.02 -25.98 7.78
C ALA A 160 10.38 -24.62 8.11
N THR A 161 11.12 -23.52 7.95
CA THR A 161 10.71 -22.19 8.43
C THR A 161 9.95 -21.37 7.39
N PHE A 162 10.23 -21.56 6.11
CA PHE A 162 9.61 -20.75 5.04
C PHE A 162 9.08 -21.62 3.91
N SER A 163 7.81 -21.38 3.57
CA SER A 163 7.26 -21.74 2.27
C SER A 163 7.70 -20.72 1.23
N LYS A 164 7.56 -21.07 -0.05
CA LYS A 164 7.79 -20.18 -1.18
C LYS A 164 6.97 -18.89 -1.03
N LEU A 165 5.69 -19.01 -0.67
CA LEU A 165 4.83 -17.85 -0.50
C LEU A 165 5.21 -17.01 0.72
N SER A 166 5.41 -17.61 1.89
CA SER A 166 5.69 -16.84 3.10
C SER A 166 6.99 -16.05 2.96
N PHE A 167 8.00 -16.62 2.29
CA PHE A 167 9.23 -15.91 1.95
C PHE A 167 8.98 -14.73 0.99
N ILE A 168 8.24 -14.94 -0.10
CA ILE A 168 7.96 -13.89 -1.10
C ILE A 168 7.17 -12.74 -0.48
N VAL A 169 6.14 -13.03 0.33
CA VAL A 169 5.33 -12.02 1.02
C VAL A 169 6.20 -11.20 1.97
N LYS A 170 7.03 -11.85 2.80
CA LYS A 170 7.97 -11.18 3.70
C LYS A 170 8.97 -10.31 2.95
N LEU A 171 9.50 -10.78 1.82
CA LEU A 171 10.43 -10.01 1.00
C LEU A 171 9.77 -8.78 0.34
N LEU A 172 8.53 -8.91 -0.16
CA LEU A 172 7.76 -7.79 -0.70
C LEU A 172 7.41 -6.77 0.39
N HIS A 173 7.14 -7.22 1.61
CA HIS A 173 6.92 -6.35 2.76
C HIS A 173 8.18 -5.54 3.10
N ILE A 174 9.33 -6.21 3.22
CA ILE A 174 10.64 -5.56 3.44
C ILE A 174 10.93 -4.53 2.34
N LYS A 175 10.71 -4.90 1.07
CA LYS A 175 10.88 -3.99 -0.07
C LYS A 175 10.03 -2.72 0.10
N THR A 176 8.81 -2.87 0.58
CA THR A 176 7.85 -1.77 0.73
C THR A 176 8.24 -0.86 1.89
N LEU A 177 8.50 -1.43 3.08
CA LEU A 177 8.93 -0.68 4.26
C LEU A 177 10.29 -0.01 4.05
N GLY A 178 11.25 -0.72 3.47
CA GLY A 178 12.59 -0.21 3.19
C GLY A 178 12.67 0.70 1.96
N GLY A 179 11.57 0.93 1.23
CA GLY A 179 11.56 1.80 0.06
C GLY A 179 12.46 1.34 -1.10
N TRP A 180 12.70 0.03 -1.23
CA TRP A 180 13.63 -0.49 -2.23
C TRP A 180 13.12 -0.24 -3.65
N THR A 181 14.03 0.11 -4.56
CA THR A 181 13.70 0.19 -5.99
C THR A 181 13.46 -1.21 -6.58
N VAL A 182 12.73 -1.32 -7.69
CA VAL A 182 12.57 -2.59 -8.42
C VAL A 182 13.93 -3.17 -8.80
N LYS A 183 14.84 -2.32 -9.29
CA LYS A 183 16.21 -2.71 -9.62
C LYS A 183 16.96 -3.29 -8.40
N SER A 184 16.84 -2.65 -7.24
CA SER A 184 17.47 -3.14 -6.01
C SER A 184 16.89 -4.48 -5.56
N PHE A 185 15.58 -4.67 -5.67
CA PHE A 185 14.93 -5.95 -5.38
C PHE A 185 15.46 -7.06 -6.29
N ASP A 186 15.50 -6.81 -7.60
CA ASP A 186 16.00 -7.78 -8.58
C ASP A 186 17.50 -8.11 -8.36
N MET A 187 18.31 -7.13 -7.95
CA MET A 187 19.70 -7.36 -7.58
C MET A 187 19.84 -8.27 -6.36
N VAL A 188 19.05 -8.04 -5.31
CA VAL A 188 19.05 -8.89 -4.10
C VAL A 188 18.57 -10.30 -4.42
N ILE A 189 17.50 -10.44 -5.19
CA ILE A 189 17.00 -11.74 -5.65
C ILE A 189 18.08 -12.53 -6.40
N LYS A 190 18.79 -11.89 -7.33
CA LYS A 190 19.89 -12.54 -8.07
C LYS A 190 21.02 -12.99 -7.16
N LEU A 191 21.35 -12.20 -6.15
CA LEU A 191 22.35 -12.59 -5.15
C LEU A 191 21.89 -13.79 -4.32
N LEU A 192 20.63 -13.79 -3.88
CA LEU A 192 20.04 -14.90 -3.12
C LEU A 192 19.99 -16.18 -3.96
N GLN A 193 19.60 -16.11 -5.23
CA GLN A 193 19.63 -17.23 -6.17
C GLN A 193 21.04 -17.81 -6.33
N ALA A 194 22.07 -16.95 -6.40
CA ALA A 194 23.46 -17.39 -6.49
C ALA A 194 23.94 -18.06 -5.18
N ALA A 195 23.52 -17.55 -4.02
CA ALA A 195 23.90 -18.09 -2.71
C ALA A 195 23.16 -19.39 -2.36
N PHE A 196 21.90 -19.54 -2.78
CA PHE A 196 21.05 -20.70 -2.49
C PHE A 196 20.43 -21.26 -3.78
N PRO A 197 21.20 -22.02 -4.59
CA PRO A 197 20.78 -22.45 -5.93
C PRO A 197 19.59 -23.44 -5.93
N ASN A 198 19.32 -24.09 -4.80
CA ASN A 198 18.21 -25.04 -4.65
C ASN A 198 16.92 -24.38 -4.10
N ALA A 199 16.93 -23.07 -3.87
CA ALA A 199 15.80 -22.33 -3.33
C ALA A 199 14.88 -21.77 -4.43
N LEU A 200 13.58 -21.80 -4.17
CA LEU A 200 12.50 -21.38 -5.07
C LEU A 200 12.25 -19.87 -4.98
N PHE A 201 13.27 -19.06 -5.28
CA PHE A 201 13.10 -17.61 -5.36
C PHE A 201 12.37 -17.18 -6.64
N PRO A 202 11.64 -16.05 -6.62
CA PRO A 202 11.09 -15.47 -7.83
C PRO A 202 12.22 -14.98 -8.75
N ASP A 203 11.99 -14.95 -10.06
CA ASP A 203 13.01 -14.48 -11.02
C ASP A 203 13.20 -12.95 -11.01
N SER A 204 12.17 -12.23 -10.55
CA SER A 204 12.15 -10.77 -10.49
C SER A 204 11.03 -10.27 -9.58
N PHE A 205 11.01 -8.96 -9.35
CA PHE A 205 9.87 -8.30 -8.71
C PHE A 205 8.54 -8.58 -9.43
N ASN A 206 8.53 -8.58 -10.76
CA ASN A 206 7.31 -8.82 -11.53
C ASN A 206 6.81 -10.26 -11.37
N ASP A 207 7.73 -11.20 -11.24
CA ASP A 207 7.47 -12.62 -10.96
C ASP A 207 6.86 -12.79 -9.56
N ALA A 208 7.45 -12.16 -8.54
CA ALA A 208 6.89 -12.10 -7.19
C ALA A 208 5.46 -11.51 -7.17
N ARG A 209 5.24 -10.41 -7.90
CA ARG A 209 3.91 -9.78 -8.06
C ARG A 209 2.92 -10.63 -8.86
N ARG A 210 3.39 -11.60 -9.65
CA ARG A 210 2.49 -12.52 -10.37
C ARG A 210 1.88 -13.54 -9.41
N LEU A 211 2.68 -14.07 -8.48
CA LEU A 211 2.18 -14.96 -7.43
C LEU A 211 1.11 -14.28 -6.57
N GLU A 212 1.36 -13.03 -6.14
CA GLU A 212 0.37 -12.21 -5.41
C GLU A 212 -0.94 -12.06 -6.20
N ARG A 213 -0.86 -11.76 -7.51
CA ARG A 213 -2.04 -11.62 -8.37
C ARG A 213 -2.81 -12.94 -8.52
N GLY A 214 -2.10 -14.07 -8.66
CA GLY A 214 -2.70 -15.40 -8.77
C GLY A 214 -3.48 -15.83 -7.53
N LEU A 215 -3.07 -15.35 -6.35
CA LEU A 215 -3.74 -15.64 -5.06
C LEU A 215 -4.89 -14.67 -4.74
N GLY A 216 -5.33 -13.87 -5.71
CA GLY A 216 -6.48 -12.97 -5.57
C GLY A 216 -6.18 -11.65 -4.86
N PHE A 217 -4.91 -11.27 -4.65
CA PHE A 217 -4.52 -9.96 -4.15
C PHE A 217 -4.42 -8.91 -5.28
N SER A 218 -5.37 -8.92 -6.20
CA SER A 218 -5.41 -8.03 -7.37
C SER A 218 -6.43 -6.91 -7.20
N TYR A 219 -6.37 -5.93 -8.09
CA TYR A 219 -7.37 -4.87 -8.20
C TYR A 219 -7.80 -4.72 -9.66
N LYS A 220 -9.04 -4.28 -9.85
CA LYS A 220 -9.60 -3.95 -11.17
C LYS A 220 -9.20 -2.53 -11.54
N LYS A 221 -8.72 -2.33 -12.76
CA LYS A 221 -8.44 -1.01 -13.32
C LYS A 221 -9.67 -0.54 -14.09
N ILE A 222 -10.24 0.59 -13.70
CA ILE A 222 -11.38 1.19 -14.37
C ILE A 222 -10.94 2.54 -14.94
N HIS A 223 -11.14 2.75 -16.25
CA HIS A 223 -10.76 4.01 -16.87
C HIS A 223 -11.79 5.08 -16.47
N ALA A 224 -11.34 6.29 -16.24
CA ALA A 224 -12.17 7.43 -15.87
C ALA A 224 -12.01 8.57 -16.85
N CYS A 225 -13.05 9.39 -17.00
CA CYS A 225 -12.96 10.66 -17.68
C CYS A 225 -11.88 11.54 -17.01
N PRO A 226 -11.05 12.28 -17.77
CA PRO A 226 -10.08 13.22 -17.20
C PRO A 226 -10.74 14.40 -16.46
N ASN A 227 -12.01 14.68 -16.75
CA ASN A 227 -12.84 15.70 -16.10
C ASN A 227 -13.84 15.10 -15.10
N ASP A 228 -13.62 13.85 -14.67
CA ASP A 228 -14.33 13.18 -13.57
C ASP A 228 -15.84 12.95 -13.82
N CYS A 229 -16.30 13.22 -15.04
CA CYS A 229 -17.71 13.18 -15.39
C CYS A 229 -18.35 11.77 -15.40
N ALA A 230 -17.55 10.74 -15.73
CA ALA A 230 -18.00 9.36 -15.90
C ALA A 230 -16.85 8.35 -15.79
N LEU A 231 -17.18 7.13 -15.40
CA LEU A 231 -16.32 5.94 -15.57
C LEU A 231 -16.62 5.27 -16.91
N PHE A 232 -15.57 4.81 -17.59
CA PHE A 232 -15.66 3.91 -18.74
C PHE A 232 -15.85 2.48 -18.22
N TRP A 233 -17.03 2.22 -17.70
CA TRP A 233 -17.39 1.00 -16.98
C TRP A 233 -18.86 0.65 -17.24
N LYS A 234 -19.18 -0.65 -17.19
CA LYS A 234 -20.49 -1.22 -17.56
C LYS A 234 -20.97 -0.67 -18.91
N GLU A 235 -22.02 0.13 -18.92
CA GLU A 235 -22.61 0.69 -20.14
C GLU A 235 -21.65 1.58 -20.95
N ASN A 236 -20.62 2.14 -20.31
CA ASN A 236 -19.63 3.01 -20.95
C ASN A 236 -18.29 2.30 -21.25
N ALA A 237 -18.20 0.98 -21.05
CA ALA A 237 -16.93 0.25 -21.14
C ALA A 237 -16.26 0.36 -22.52
N GLU A 238 -17.08 0.34 -23.58
CA GLU A 238 -16.63 0.36 -24.98
C GLU A 238 -16.42 1.78 -25.53
N PHE A 239 -16.72 2.81 -24.74
CA PHE A 239 -16.60 4.18 -25.23
C PHE A 239 -15.14 4.63 -25.27
N ASN A 240 -14.80 5.35 -26.34
CA ASN A 240 -13.49 6.00 -26.51
C ASN A 240 -13.51 7.46 -26.05
N GLU A 241 -14.70 8.04 -25.85
CA GLU A 241 -14.91 9.42 -25.44
C GLU A 241 -15.97 9.47 -24.34
N CYS A 242 -15.83 10.45 -23.43
CA CYS A 242 -16.75 10.61 -22.33
C CYS A 242 -18.14 11.01 -22.85
N PRO A 243 -19.22 10.32 -22.45
CA PRO A 243 -20.57 10.61 -22.94
C PRO A 243 -21.13 11.98 -22.47
N LYS A 244 -20.51 12.60 -21.47
CA LYS A 244 -20.95 13.91 -20.91
C LYS A 244 -20.18 15.10 -21.47
N CYS A 245 -18.86 14.98 -21.66
CA CYS A 245 -18.00 16.10 -22.04
C CYS A 245 -17.18 15.86 -23.31
N ASN A 246 -17.36 14.72 -23.98
CA ASN A 246 -16.63 14.30 -25.19
C ASN A 246 -15.10 14.23 -25.03
N ALA A 247 -14.58 14.30 -23.80
CA ALA A 247 -13.16 14.15 -23.55
C ALA A 247 -12.70 12.73 -23.90
N SER A 248 -11.57 12.61 -24.60
CA SER A 248 -10.99 11.32 -24.97
C SER A 248 -10.60 10.50 -23.73
N ARG A 249 -10.86 9.19 -23.80
CA ARG A 249 -10.38 8.19 -22.84
C ARG A 249 -8.85 8.06 -22.86
N TRP A 250 -8.23 8.36 -23.99
CA TRP A 250 -6.84 8.04 -24.30
C TRP A 250 -5.94 9.29 -24.32
N ILE A 251 -4.68 9.15 -23.90
CA ILE A 251 -3.66 10.18 -24.03
C ILE A 251 -3.31 10.35 -25.52
N SER A 252 -3.16 11.59 -25.99
CA SER A 252 -2.62 11.90 -27.31
C SER A 252 -1.12 11.61 -27.35
N SER A 253 -0.72 10.45 -27.89
CA SER A 253 0.68 10.07 -28.08
C SER A 253 1.10 10.22 -29.55
N THR A 254 2.36 10.60 -29.79
CA THR A 254 2.98 10.63 -31.12
C THR A 254 3.40 9.24 -31.61
N SER A 255 3.45 8.24 -30.73
CA SER A 255 3.74 6.85 -31.08
C SER A 255 2.44 6.04 -31.19
N ASN A 256 2.13 5.58 -32.41
CA ASN A 256 0.88 4.87 -32.76
C ASN A 256 0.68 3.49 -32.07
N HIS A 257 1.53 3.09 -31.13
CA HIS A 257 1.62 1.69 -30.71
C HIS A 257 1.02 1.40 -29.33
N GLN A 258 0.62 2.41 -28.54
CA GLN A 258 0.04 2.15 -27.23
C GLN A 258 -1.06 3.15 -26.84
N ARG A 259 -2.28 2.64 -26.69
CA ARG A 259 -3.42 3.35 -26.12
C ARG A 259 -3.27 3.38 -24.59
N ILE A 260 -2.94 4.55 -24.06
CA ILE A 260 -2.77 4.75 -22.61
C ILE A 260 -3.97 5.55 -22.10
N PRO A 261 -4.71 5.05 -21.09
CA PRO A 261 -5.83 5.79 -20.53
C PRO A 261 -5.38 7.05 -19.79
N GLN A 262 -6.15 8.14 -19.88
CA GLN A 262 -5.81 9.40 -19.22
C GLN A 262 -5.93 9.32 -17.70
N LYS A 263 -6.95 8.63 -17.19
CA LYS A 263 -7.23 8.49 -15.75
C LYS A 263 -7.69 7.06 -15.44
N VAL A 264 -7.15 6.47 -14.36
CA VAL A 264 -7.42 5.08 -13.97
C VAL A 264 -7.76 4.99 -12.48
N LEU A 265 -9.01 4.66 -12.19
CA LEU A 265 -9.48 4.24 -10.87
C LEU A 265 -8.97 2.81 -10.58
N ARG A 266 -8.42 2.58 -9.39
CA ARG A 266 -8.15 1.23 -8.90
C ARG A 266 -9.27 0.82 -7.96
N TYR A 267 -9.95 -0.26 -8.30
CA TYR A 267 -11.06 -0.81 -7.54
C TYR A 267 -10.68 -2.16 -6.95
N PHE A 268 -10.84 -2.30 -5.65
CA PHE A 268 -10.56 -3.50 -4.88
C PHE A 268 -11.92 -4.13 -4.48
N PRO A 269 -12.34 -5.23 -5.13
CA PRO A 269 -13.61 -5.88 -4.83
C PRO A 269 -13.75 -6.21 -3.34
N LEU A 270 -14.91 -5.90 -2.77
CA LEU A 270 -15.22 -6.04 -1.36
C LEU A 270 -15.64 -7.47 -1.00
N LYS A 271 -16.48 -8.11 -1.83
CA LYS A 271 -17.06 -9.43 -1.54
C LYS A 271 -16.02 -10.47 -1.13
N PRO A 272 -14.93 -10.71 -1.89
CA PRO A 272 -13.95 -11.72 -1.52
C PRO A 272 -13.20 -11.38 -0.24
N ARG A 273 -13.10 -10.08 0.09
CA ARG A 273 -12.40 -9.61 1.29
C ARG A 273 -13.25 -9.78 2.54
N LEU A 274 -14.56 -9.56 2.43
CA LEU A 274 -15.50 -9.85 3.51
C LEU A 274 -15.57 -11.35 3.78
N GLN A 275 -15.64 -12.19 2.73
CA GLN A 275 -15.61 -13.64 2.88
C GLN A 275 -14.36 -14.08 3.66
N LYS A 276 -13.18 -13.54 3.32
CA LYS A 276 -11.91 -13.81 4.01
C LYS A 276 -11.93 -13.52 5.51
N LEU A 277 -12.71 -12.55 5.99
CA LEU A 277 -12.82 -12.26 7.42
C LEU A 277 -13.48 -13.40 8.21
N PHE A 278 -14.30 -14.24 7.56
CA PHE A 278 -14.99 -15.37 8.18
C PHE A 278 -14.25 -16.70 8.05
N MET A 279 -13.08 -16.72 7.40
CA MET A 279 -12.34 -17.96 7.11
C MET A 279 -11.35 -18.32 8.23
N SER A 280 -10.80 -17.30 8.91
CA SER A 280 -10.06 -17.51 10.15
C SER A 280 -11.02 -17.66 11.33
N LYS A 281 -10.94 -18.77 12.07
CA LYS A 281 -11.77 -19.02 13.27
C LYS A 281 -11.74 -17.86 14.28
N LYS A 282 -10.55 -17.28 14.51
CA LYS A 282 -10.35 -16.15 15.45
C LYS A 282 -11.04 -14.88 14.93
N THR A 283 -10.86 -14.56 13.65
CA THR A 283 -11.45 -13.36 13.05
C THR A 283 -12.96 -13.49 12.91
N ALA A 284 -13.45 -14.67 12.50
CA ALA A 284 -14.87 -14.98 12.38
C ALA A 284 -15.61 -14.84 13.72
N GLN A 285 -15.00 -15.32 14.82
CA GLN A 285 -15.53 -15.08 16.17
C GLN A 285 -15.60 -13.57 16.47
N ALA A 286 -14.51 -12.84 16.22
CA ALA A 286 -14.46 -11.40 16.47
C ALA A 286 -15.49 -10.60 15.63
N MET A 287 -15.82 -11.05 14.41
CA MET A 287 -16.86 -10.43 13.57
C MET A 287 -18.27 -10.56 14.15
N ARG A 288 -18.50 -11.46 15.10
CA ARG A 288 -19.80 -11.66 15.77
C ARG A 288 -19.89 -10.93 17.11
N TRP A 289 -18.76 -10.39 17.59
CA TRP A 289 -18.62 -9.74 18.89
C TRP A 289 -19.70 -8.69 19.16
N HIS A 290 -20.01 -7.84 18.17
CA HIS A 290 -20.95 -6.72 18.32
C HIS A 290 -22.36 -7.12 18.79
N LEU A 291 -22.77 -8.37 18.57
CA LEU A 291 -24.06 -8.90 18.97
C LEU A 291 -23.95 -9.93 20.11
N GLU A 292 -22.90 -10.75 20.12
CA GLU A 292 -22.79 -11.91 21.03
C GLU A 292 -22.09 -11.60 22.35
N GLU A 293 -21.08 -10.72 22.32
CA GLU A 293 -20.20 -10.45 23.47
C GLU A 293 -20.28 -8.99 23.93
N HIS A 294 -20.86 -8.12 23.11
CA HIS A 294 -20.97 -6.70 23.41
C HIS A 294 -21.91 -6.42 24.59
N VAL A 295 -21.34 -5.86 25.66
CA VAL A 295 -22.09 -5.45 26.86
C VAL A 295 -22.55 -4.00 26.70
N GLN A 296 -23.86 -3.78 26.67
CA GLN A 296 -24.44 -2.45 26.56
C GLN A 296 -24.31 -1.67 27.87
N ASP A 297 -23.77 -0.46 27.79
CA ASP A 297 -23.77 0.51 28.88
C ASP A 297 -24.65 1.71 28.48
N PRO A 298 -25.77 1.97 29.16
CA PRO A 298 -26.67 3.06 28.79
C PRO A 298 -26.08 4.45 29.05
N THR A 299 -24.95 4.55 29.76
CA THR A 299 -24.34 5.82 30.18
C THR A 299 -23.19 6.27 29.29
N CYS A 300 -22.61 5.39 28.47
CA CYS A 300 -21.49 5.75 27.60
C CYS A 300 -21.50 5.01 26.26
N MET A 301 -21.01 5.68 25.22
CA MET A 301 -20.84 5.11 23.89
C MET A 301 -19.39 4.60 23.78
N ARG A 302 -19.21 3.29 23.62
CA ARG A 302 -17.89 2.63 23.50
C ARG A 302 -17.65 2.09 22.09
N HIS A 303 -18.72 1.86 21.34
CA HIS A 303 -18.67 1.27 20.02
C HIS A 303 -19.79 1.84 19.11
N PRO A 304 -19.65 1.88 17.77
CA PRO A 304 -20.73 2.34 16.88
C PRO A 304 -22.09 1.64 17.12
N ALA A 305 -22.09 0.39 17.59
CA ALA A 305 -23.29 -0.35 17.98
C ALA A 305 -24.08 0.29 19.14
N ASP A 306 -23.45 1.13 19.96
CA ASP A 306 -24.12 1.87 21.03
C ASP A 306 -24.92 3.07 20.50
N SER A 307 -24.64 3.53 19.27
CA SER A 307 -25.24 4.72 18.69
C SER A 307 -26.75 4.58 18.46
N SER A 308 -27.46 5.70 18.55
CA SER A 308 -28.89 5.74 18.22
C SER A 308 -29.16 5.35 16.77
N ILE A 309 -28.27 5.69 15.84
CA ILE A 309 -28.38 5.38 14.41
C ILE A 309 -28.36 3.87 14.19
N TRP A 310 -27.44 3.15 14.86
CA TRP A 310 -27.37 1.69 14.76
C TRP A 310 -28.64 1.03 15.32
N LYS A 311 -29.09 1.48 16.49
CA LYS A 311 -30.31 0.96 17.14
C LYS A 311 -31.56 1.22 16.30
N GLU A 312 -31.66 2.40 15.68
CA GLU A 312 -32.76 2.73 14.76
C GLU A 312 -32.71 1.85 13.50
N PHE A 313 -31.51 1.62 12.95
CA PHE A 313 -31.32 0.73 11.81
C PHE A 313 -31.78 -0.70 12.13
N ASP A 314 -31.35 -1.25 13.27
CA ASP A 314 -31.75 -2.59 13.71
C ASP A 314 -33.27 -2.69 13.93
N SER A 315 -33.89 -1.63 14.45
CA SER A 315 -35.36 -1.58 14.58
C SER A 315 -36.09 -1.60 13.23
N LYS A 316 -35.50 -1.02 12.17
CA LYS A 316 -36.09 -1.00 10.82
C LYS A 316 -35.78 -2.26 10.02
N HIS A 317 -34.63 -2.88 10.29
CA HIS A 317 -34.09 -4.00 9.53
C HIS A 317 -33.80 -5.20 10.42
N GLY A 318 -34.83 -5.66 11.17
CA GLY A 318 -34.70 -6.77 12.12
C GLY A 318 -34.18 -8.07 11.48
N TRP A 319 -34.52 -8.34 10.22
CA TRP A 319 -33.99 -9.48 9.47
C TRP A 319 -32.47 -9.42 9.31
N PHE A 320 -31.90 -8.21 9.19
CA PHE A 320 -30.47 -7.99 9.07
C PHE A 320 -29.79 -8.06 10.44
N SER A 321 -30.40 -7.48 11.47
CA SER A 321 -29.81 -7.40 12.81
C SER A 321 -29.79 -8.72 13.58
N GLN A 322 -30.61 -9.69 13.17
CA GLN A 322 -30.71 -11.01 13.83
C GLN A 322 -29.50 -11.92 13.58
N ASP A 323 -28.81 -11.76 12.45
CA ASP A 323 -27.63 -12.56 12.15
C ASP A 323 -26.34 -11.79 12.52
N PRO A 324 -25.54 -12.26 13.49
CA PRO A 324 -24.28 -11.60 13.87
C PRO A 324 -23.23 -11.59 12.75
N ARG A 325 -23.42 -12.36 11.68
CA ARG A 325 -22.50 -12.44 10.55
C ARG A 325 -22.79 -11.37 9.49
N ASN A 326 -23.93 -10.67 9.59
CA ASN A 326 -24.23 -9.53 8.74
C ASN A 326 -23.30 -8.35 9.04
N VAL A 327 -22.59 -7.88 8.01
CA VAL A 327 -21.49 -6.92 8.17
C VAL A 327 -21.96 -5.48 8.03
N ARG A 328 -21.60 -4.63 8.99
CA ARG A 328 -21.78 -3.18 8.96
C ARG A 328 -20.43 -2.51 8.74
N LEU A 329 -20.41 -1.59 7.78
CA LEU A 329 -19.19 -0.96 7.31
C LEU A 329 -19.20 0.54 7.59
N GLY A 330 -18.16 1.03 8.24
CA GLY A 330 -17.79 2.44 8.20
C GLY A 330 -17.09 2.76 6.90
N LEU A 331 -17.52 3.82 6.21
CA LEU A 331 -16.85 4.34 5.03
C LEU A 331 -16.15 5.64 5.38
N ALA A 332 -14.86 5.73 5.03
CA ALA A 332 -14.07 6.94 5.19
C ALA A 332 -13.30 7.24 3.89
N SER A 333 -13.18 8.52 3.55
CA SER A 333 -12.35 8.96 2.43
C SER A 333 -11.80 10.35 2.71
N ASP A 334 -10.54 10.57 2.37
CA ASP A 334 -9.90 11.87 2.41
C ASP A 334 -8.76 11.92 1.37
N GLY A 335 -8.37 13.12 0.96
CA GLY A 335 -7.28 13.32 0.01
C GLY A 335 -5.92 13.39 0.69
N PHE A 336 -4.92 12.68 0.16
CA PHE A 336 -3.53 12.78 0.65
C PHE A 336 -2.53 12.97 -0.49
N ASN A 337 -1.37 13.56 -0.17
CA ASN A 337 -0.27 13.72 -1.11
C ASN A 337 0.77 12.60 -0.89
N PRO A 338 0.88 11.61 -1.80
CA PRO A 338 1.79 10.47 -1.65
C PRO A 338 3.27 10.84 -1.78
N PHE A 339 3.60 12.05 -2.26
CA PHE A 339 4.99 12.46 -2.50
C PHE A 339 5.60 13.27 -1.36
N ASN A 340 4.88 13.42 -0.23
CA ASN A 340 5.27 14.19 0.95
C ASN A 340 5.90 15.55 0.60
N ASN A 341 5.38 16.18 -0.46
CA ASN A 341 5.90 17.43 -0.99
C ASN A 341 4.80 18.48 -0.92
N MET A 342 4.81 19.27 0.15
CA MET A 342 3.81 20.32 0.42
C MET A 342 3.75 21.41 -0.66
N SER A 343 4.71 21.46 -1.60
CA SER A 343 4.70 22.42 -2.71
C SER A 343 3.90 21.97 -3.94
N LYS A 344 3.50 20.70 -4.03
CA LYS A 344 2.69 20.19 -5.15
C LYS A 344 1.24 19.96 -4.72
N LEU A 345 0.31 20.62 -5.41
CA LEU A 345 -1.13 20.34 -5.36
C LEU A 345 -1.43 18.99 -6.05
N TYR A 346 -1.00 17.90 -5.41
CA TYR A 346 -1.25 16.54 -5.87
C TYR A 346 -1.92 15.77 -4.76
N SER A 347 -3.16 15.35 -4.99
CA SER A 347 -3.98 14.62 -4.03
C SER A 347 -4.50 13.32 -4.67
N ILE A 348 -4.32 12.20 -3.98
CA ILE A 348 -4.95 10.92 -4.27
C ILE A 348 -6.00 10.68 -3.18
N TRP A 349 -7.12 10.08 -3.56
CA TRP A 349 -8.25 9.85 -2.66
C TRP A 349 -8.51 8.35 -2.46
N PRO A 350 -8.03 7.76 -1.37
CA PRO A 350 -8.45 6.44 -0.93
C PRO A 350 -9.88 6.47 -0.40
N VAL A 351 -10.64 5.42 -0.69
CA VAL A 351 -11.90 5.10 0.00
C VAL A 351 -11.65 3.85 0.82
N LEU A 352 -11.74 4.00 2.13
CA LEU A 352 -11.48 2.98 3.13
C LEU A 352 -12.81 2.47 3.70
N LEU A 353 -12.88 1.17 3.95
CA LEU A 353 -13.99 0.50 4.62
C LEU A 353 -13.50 -0.19 5.87
N VAL A 354 -14.24 -0.02 6.97
CA VAL A 354 -13.93 -0.60 8.28
C VAL A 354 -15.11 -1.45 8.75
N PRO A 355 -14.93 -2.76 9.03
CA PRO A 355 -15.99 -3.59 9.57
C PRO A 355 -16.23 -3.24 11.04
N TYR A 356 -17.32 -2.52 11.32
CA TYR A 356 -17.76 -2.18 12.67
C TYR A 356 -18.38 -3.37 13.41
N ASN A 357 -18.30 -4.57 12.86
CA ASN A 357 -18.63 -5.81 13.54
C ASN A 357 -17.58 -6.18 14.60
N LEU A 358 -16.34 -5.78 14.36
CA LEU A 358 -15.18 -6.11 15.20
C LEU A 358 -15.19 -5.31 16.50
N PRO A 359 -14.60 -5.87 17.57
CA PRO A 359 -14.46 -5.15 18.83
C PRO A 359 -13.59 -3.90 18.71
N PRO A 360 -13.75 -2.92 19.63
CA PRO A 360 -13.02 -1.64 19.60
C PRO A 360 -11.49 -1.77 19.52
N TRP A 361 -10.91 -2.82 20.09
CA TRP A 361 -9.46 -3.06 20.07
C TRP A 361 -8.94 -3.65 18.75
N LEU A 362 -9.83 -4.12 17.87
CA LEU A 362 -9.49 -4.65 16.54
C LEU A 362 -9.95 -3.74 15.40
N CYS A 363 -11.14 -3.15 15.46
CA CYS A 363 -11.80 -2.57 14.29
C CYS A 363 -10.97 -1.51 13.55
N MET A 364 -10.14 -0.73 14.26
CA MET A 364 -9.28 0.30 13.66
C MET A 364 -7.84 -0.16 13.37
N LYS A 365 -7.52 -1.44 13.51
CA LYS A 365 -6.19 -1.96 13.16
C LYS A 365 -6.02 -2.08 11.64
N ASP A 366 -4.79 -1.88 11.17
CA ASP A 366 -4.44 -1.90 9.74
C ASP A 366 -5.00 -3.10 8.95
N PRO A 367 -4.97 -4.35 9.45
CA PRO A 367 -5.50 -5.51 8.72
C PRO A 367 -7.00 -5.43 8.42
N TYR A 368 -7.75 -4.68 9.23
CA TYR A 368 -9.21 -4.53 9.11
C TYR A 368 -9.63 -3.22 8.44
N THR A 369 -8.66 -2.39 8.04
CA THR A 369 -8.92 -1.19 7.24
C THR A 369 -8.78 -1.51 5.76
N MET A 370 -9.92 -1.70 5.09
CA MET A 370 -9.96 -2.16 3.70
C MET A 370 -9.96 -1.01 2.70
N LEU A 371 -8.88 -0.84 1.94
CA LEU A 371 -8.88 0.06 0.78
C LEU A 371 -9.80 -0.47 -0.34
N SER A 372 -10.96 0.14 -0.57
CA SER A 372 -11.90 -0.26 -1.62
C SER A 372 -11.65 0.45 -2.95
N LEU A 373 -11.31 1.73 -2.91
CA LEU A 373 -11.05 2.53 -4.12
C LEU A 373 -9.78 3.36 -3.92
N LEU A 374 -8.99 3.49 -4.98
CA LEU A 374 -7.92 4.48 -5.07
C LEU A 374 -8.20 5.39 -6.26
N ILE A 375 -8.79 6.55 -5.98
CA ILE A 375 -9.13 7.56 -6.96
C ILE A 375 -7.87 8.35 -7.30
N PRO A 376 -7.46 8.38 -8.58
CA PRO A 376 -6.20 8.99 -8.98
C PRO A 376 -6.28 10.52 -8.93
N GLY A 377 -5.17 11.13 -8.55
CA GLY A 377 -4.96 12.58 -8.63
C GLY A 377 -4.78 13.10 -10.06
N PRO A 378 -4.33 14.35 -10.24
CA PRO A 378 -3.71 15.21 -9.23
C PRO A 378 -4.68 16.03 -8.39
N LYS A 379 -5.93 16.20 -8.83
CA LYS A 379 -6.94 17.03 -8.15
C LYS A 379 -7.91 16.16 -7.34
N ALA A 380 -8.47 16.76 -6.30
CA ALA A 380 -9.58 16.14 -5.58
C ALA A 380 -10.79 15.95 -6.51
N PRO A 381 -11.53 14.83 -6.39
CA PRO A 381 -12.74 14.60 -7.17
C PRO A 381 -13.86 15.59 -6.79
N GLY A 382 -13.79 16.21 -5.60
CA GLY A 382 -14.79 17.17 -5.15
C GLY A 382 -16.18 16.57 -5.14
N ASN A 383 -17.13 17.24 -5.80
CA ASN A 383 -18.51 16.79 -5.88
C ASN A 383 -18.68 15.54 -6.77
N ASP A 384 -17.72 15.23 -7.63
CA ASP A 384 -17.76 14.09 -8.57
C ASP A 384 -17.28 12.77 -7.92
N ILE A 385 -17.14 12.74 -6.58
CA ILE A 385 -16.75 11.53 -5.85
C ILE A 385 -17.76 10.39 -6.03
N ASP A 386 -19.04 10.72 -6.22
CA ASP A 386 -20.13 9.77 -6.47
C ASP A 386 -19.89 8.93 -7.74
N VAL A 387 -19.33 9.53 -8.79
CA VAL A 387 -18.93 8.85 -10.03
C VAL A 387 -17.95 7.72 -9.72
N TYR A 388 -17.00 7.96 -8.82
CA TYR A 388 -15.98 6.99 -8.42
C TYR A 388 -16.48 5.96 -7.43
N LEU A 389 -17.47 6.29 -6.59
CA LEU A 389 -18.06 5.37 -5.61
C LEU A 389 -18.95 4.31 -6.27
N ARG A 390 -19.39 4.52 -7.51
CA ARG A 390 -20.32 3.62 -8.21
C ARG A 390 -19.92 2.13 -8.18
N PRO A 391 -18.64 1.71 -8.40
CA PRO A 391 -18.23 0.30 -8.26
C PRO A 391 -18.52 -0.29 -6.91
N LEU A 392 -18.19 0.45 -5.86
CA LEU A 392 -18.43 0.02 -4.49
C LEU A 392 -19.94 0.01 -4.18
N VAL A 393 -20.68 1.05 -4.57
CA VAL A 393 -22.13 1.12 -4.32
C VAL A 393 -22.88 0.00 -5.01
N ASP A 394 -22.54 -0.35 -6.25
CA ASP A 394 -23.17 -1.45 -6.97
C ASP A 394 -22.92 -2.79 -6.25
N GLU A 395 -21.69 -3.03 -5.77
CA GLU A 395 -21.37 -4.25 -5.01
C GLU A 395 -22.05 -4.29 -3.64
N LEU A 396 -22.16 -3.14 -2.94
CA LEU A 396 -22.87 -3.03 -1.66
C LEU A 396 -24.38 -3.27 -1.82
N LYS A 397 -24.98 -2.80 -2.92
CA LYS A 397 -26.40 -3.09 -3.24
C LYS A 397 -26.63 -4.57 -3.47
N GLU A 398 -25.75 -5.20 -4.24
CA GLU A 398 -25.82 -6.64 -4.50
C GLU A 398 -25.67 -7.45 -3.20
N LEU A 399 -24.73 -7.06 -2.33
CA LEU A 399 -24.59 -7.66 -0.99
C LEU A 399 -25.83 -7.45 -0.11
N TRP A 400 -26.48 -6.30 -0.22
CA TRP A 400 -27.67 -5.99 0.57
C TRP A 400 -28.93 -6.73 0.09
N GLU A 401 -29.11 -6.86 -1.23
CA GLU A 401 -30.29 -7.46 -1.84
C GLU A 401 -30.18 -8.97 -1.97
N GLU A 402 -29.01 -9.46 -2.38
CA GLU A 402 -28.77 -10.87 -2.68
C GLU A 402 -27.90 -11.56 -1.64
N GLY A 403 -27.04 -10.87 -0.91
CA GLY A 403 -26.05 -11.49 -0.02
C GLY A 403 -24.99 -12.29 -0.77
N ILE A 404 -24.12 -13.00 -0.05
CA ILE A 404 -23.11 -13.88 -0.64
C ILE A 404 -22.86 -15.09 0.23
N HIS A 405 -22.94 -16.29 -0.36
CA HIS A 405 -22.66 -17.52 0.37
C HIS A 405 -21.24 -17.49 0.93
N THR A 406 -21.14 -17.62 2.24
CA THR A 406 -19.88 -17.48 2.98
C THR A 406 -19.80 -18.57 4.03
N TYR A 407 -18.62 -19.18 4.15
CA TYR A 407 -18.33 -20.14 5.20
C TYR A 407 -17.84 -19.40 6.46
N ASP A 408 -18.46 -19.67 7.60
CA ASP A 408 -18.03 -19.19 8.91
C ASP A 408 -17.20 -20.29 9.60
N ALA A 409 -15.88 -20.10 9.64
CA ALA A 409 -14.95 -21.05 10.25
C ALA A 409 -15.09 -21.16 11.77
N TYR A 410 -15.74 -20.20 12.43
CA TYR A 410 -16.03 -20.30 13.85
C TYR A 410 -17.14 -21.30 14.14
N THR A 411 -18.22 -21.29 13.36
CA THR A 411 -19.34 -22.23 13.53
C THR A 411 -19.30 -23.46 12.64
N GLY A 412 -18.48 -23.46 11.60
CA GLY A 412 -18.45 -24.50 10.59
C GLY A 412 -19.70 -24.52 9.69
N GLN A 413 -20.42 -23.40 9.62
CA GLN A 413 -21.68 -23.28 8.89
C GLN A 413 -21.57 -22.32 7.71
N ILE A 414 -22.38 -22.57 6.68
CA ILE A 414 -22.56 -21.63 5.58
C ILE A 414 -23.68 -20.66 5.95
N PHE A 415 -23.47 -19.38 5.67
CA PHE A 415 -24.48 -18.33 5.75
C PHE A 415 -24.53 -17.54 4.44
N ARG A 416 -25.50 -16.65 4.32
CA ARG A 416 -25.71 -15.83 3.12
C ARG A 416 -26.04 -14.41 3.50
#